data_AF-A0A2V2DI50-F1
#
_entry.id   AF-A0A2V2DI50-F1
#
_cell.length_a   1.000
_cell.length_b   1.000
_cell.length_c   1.000
_cell.angle_alpha   90.00
_cell.angle_beta   90.00
_cell.angle_gamma   90.00
#
_symmetry.space_group_name_H-M   'P 1'
#
loop_
_entity.id
_entity.type
_entity.pdbx_description
1 polymer ?
#
loop_
_entity_poly.entity_id
_entity_poly.type
_entity_poly.pdbx_seq_one_letter_code
_entity_poly.pdbx_strand_id
1 'polypeptide(L)'
;MFAFVSGVFAKFDPARIRGRMIYPYLIFQTLYICYANIVLGKETDLQYTTPYWLLWYLFATVAWNLALPLVQARNMKAKAAMLLMAFAAAVMIGYDNRAGYYLSVSRIVEFFPFFLMGYYSRGMRESTKRLIGAVQSHRLKIFLAAFCTLFICLAVGVISSNEEDIRSVWLYGSSSYDNGDYGWRLRSVCMAVATAWLGFFLAVIPVKRVPFLSAAGAHTMTVYLLHGFFIRLLKEERFFSKMENPVMAAFLVTCALIAVLSAKPIQKLFGPFLSLEEGRRALGRLRAAGAESRRCMEYAVRLRARWSRRGRPG
;
A
#
# COMPACT_ATOMS: atom_id res chain seq x y z
N MET A 1 -10.41 -1.93 0.24
CA MET A 1 -9.88 -3.03 1.09
C MET A 1 -8.56 -2.65 1.76
N PHE A 2 -7.51 -2.27 1.02
CA PHE A 2 -6.22 -1.86 1.60
C PHE A 2 -6.33 -0.73 2.66
N ALA A 3 -7.16 0.30 2.42
CA ALA A 3 -7.36 1.41 3.35
C ALA A 3 -7.96 0.92 4.68
N PHE A 4 -8.96 0.04 4.60
CA PHE A 4 -9.57 -0.60 5.77
C PHE A 4 -8.55 -1.41 6.57
N VAL A 5 -7.77 -2.27 5.90
CA VAL A 5 -6.74 -3.08 6.57
C VAL A 5 -5.70 -2.18 7.24
N SER A 6 -5.24 -1.12 6.58
CA SER A 6 -4.38 -0.11 7.20
C SER A 6 -5.01 0.49 8.45
N GLY A 7 -6.29 0.84 8.40
CA GLY A 7 -7.06 1.36 9.53
C GLY A 7 -7.11 0.41 10.72
N VAL A 8 -7.36 -0.89 10.47
CA VAL A 8 -7.38 -1.93 11.52
C VAL A 8 -6.05 -1.99 12.28
N PHE A 9 -4.92 -1.82 11.58
CA PHE A 9 -3.59 -1.85 12.20
C PHE A 9 -3.03 -0.47 12.57
N ALA A 10 -3.81 0.59 12.32
CA ALA A 10 -3.37 1.95 12.51
C ALA A 10 -3.18 2.25 14.01
N LYS A 11 -2.12 3.00 14.32
CA LYS A 11 -1.82 3.48 15.65
C LYS A 11 -0.99 4.74 15.48
N PHE A 12 -1.42 5.82 16.13
CA PHE A 12 -0.60 7.02 16.21
C PHE A 12 0.66 6.71 17.02
N ASP A 13 1.80 6.65 16.32
CA ASP A 13 3.12 6.42 16.87
C ASP A 13 4.13 7.14 15.97
N PRO A 14 4.65 8.30 16.39
CA PRO A 14 5.56 9.11 15.58
C PRO A 14 6.83 8.37 15.15
N ALA A 15 7.36 7.46 15.98
CA ALA A 15 8.55 6.69 15.66
C ALA A 15 8.25 5.65 14.57
N ARG A 16 7.11 4.97 14.68
CA ARG A 16 6.65 4.01 13.66
C ARG A 16 6.34 4.68 12.33
N ILE A 17 5.65 5.82 12.34
CA ILE A 17 5.33 6.60 11.14
C ILE A 17 6.62 7.01 10.43
N ARG A 18 7.59 7.56 11.17
CA ARG A 18 8.89 7.95 10.62
C ARG A 18 9.65 6.77 10.03
N GLY A 19 9.77 5.67 10.79
CA GLY A 19 10.64 4.56 10.43
C GLY A 19 10.06 3.57 9.42
N ARG A 20 8.73 3.42 9.33
CA ARG A 20 8.08 2.40 8.49
C ARG A 20 7.17 2.96 7.40
N MET A 21 6.95 4.27 7.36
CA MET A 21 6.10 4.90 6.34
C MET A 21 6.84 6.03 5.62
N ILE A 22 7.35 7.02 6.35
CA ILE A 22 8.06 8.16 5.76
C ILE A 22 9.40 7.74 5.16
N TYR A 23 10.19 6.95 5.91
CA TYR A 23 11.49 6.46 5.43
C TYR A 23 11.40 5.69 4.10
N PRO A 24 10.59 4.62 3.95
CA PRO A 24 10.45 3.95 2.67
C PRO A 24 9.84 4.86 1.59
N TYR A 25 8.93 5.77 1.95
CA TYR A 25 8.39 6.74 0.98
C TYR A 25 9.50 7.59 0.34
N LEU A 26 10.39 8.20 1.14
CA LEU A 26 11.45 9.07 0.62
C LEU A 26 12.44 8.31 -0.28
N ILE A 27 12.80 7.09 0.12
CA ILE A 27 13.71 6.25 -0.66
C ILE A 27 13.07 5.88 -2.00
N PHE A 28 11.87 5.28 -1.96
CA PHE A 28 11.23 4.80 -3.17
C PHE A 28 10.77 5.94 -4.07
N GLN A 29 10.35 7.09 -3.55
CA GLN A 29 10.07 8.29 -4.35
C GLN A 29 11.30 8.70 -5.17
N THR A 30 12.46 8.76 -4.52
CA THR A 30 13.72 9.09 -5.19
C THR A 30 14.07 8.04 -6.24
N LEU A 31 13.99 6.74 -5.89
CA LEU A 31 14.26 5.64 -6.83
C LEU A 31 13.32 5.65 -8.04
N TYR A 32 12.02 5.91 -7.84
CA TYR A 32 11.04 5.96 -8.92
C TYR A 32 11.27 7.13 -9.88
N ILE A 33 11.63 8.31 -9.36
CA ILE A 33 11.92 9.47 -10.19
C ILE A 33 13.23 9.26 -10.96
N CYS A 34 14.29 8.79 -10.29
CA CYS A 34 15.54 8.43 -10.98
C CYS A 34 15.31 7.38 -12.06
N TYR A 35 14.51 6.34 -11.77
CA TYR A 35 14.15 5.32 -12.73
C TYR A 35 13.37 5.89 -13.92
N ALA A 36 12.39 6.76 -13.66
CA ALA A 36 11.61 7.41 -14.72
C ALA A 36 12.51 8.26 -15.63
N ASN A 37 13.48 8.98 -15.07
CA ASN A 37 14.33 9.87 -15.85
C ASN A 37 15.44 9.12 -16.60
N ILE A 38 16.10 8.17 -15.94
CA ILE A 38 17.26 7.46 -16.52
C ILE A 38 16.82 6.34 -17.47
N VAL A 39 15.80 5.56 -17.10
CA VAL A 39 15.42 4.35 -17.84
C VAL A 39 14.28 4.62 -18.82
N LEU A 40 13.27 5.41 -18.40
CA LEU A 40 12.11 5.69 -19.24
C LEU A 40 12.26 7.00 -20.04
N GLY A 41 13.39 7.71 -19.91
CA GLY A 41 13.66 8.96 -20.62
C GLY A 41 12.67 10.09 -20.31
N LYS A 42 12.05 10.08 -19.12
CA LYS A 42 11.08 11.12 -18.74
C LYS A 42 11.78 12.31 -18.11
N GLU A 43 11.21 13.50 -18.28
CA GLU A 43 11.70 14.70 -17.60
C GLU A 43 10.81 14.98 -16.38
N THR A 44 10.94 14.15 -15.35
CA THR A 44 10.17 14.33 -14.11
C THR A 44 11.02 15.02 -13.05
N ASP A 45 10.55 16.17 -12.56
CA ASP A 45 11.21 16.89 -11.48
C ASP A 45 11.22 16.09 -10.17
N LEU A 46 12.29 16.26 -9.39
CA LEU A 46 12.38 15.67 -8.06
C LEU A 46 11.48 16.43 -7.07
N GLN A 47 10.26 15.94 -6.92
CA GLN A 47 9.28 16.47 -5.97
C GLN A 47 8.81 15.39 -5.00
N TYR A 48 8.79 15.73 -3.70
CA TYR A 48 8.34 14.83 -2.64
C TYR A 48 6.90 15.10 -2.19
N THR A 49 6.33 16.23 -2.62
CA THR A 49 4.96 16.63 -2.31
C THR A 49 3.95 15.93 -3.20
N THR A 50 4.28 15.63 -4.46
CA THR A 50 3.40 14.85 -5.34
C THR A 50 3.92 13.41 -5.42
N PRO A 51 3.23 12.46 -4.78
CA PRO A 51 3.71 11.09 -4.73
C PRO A 51 3.63 10.44 -6.11
N TYR A 52 4.70 9.76 -6.53
CA TYR A 52 4.75 9.16 -7.86
C TYR A 52 3.90 7.89 -7.94
N TRP A 53 2.87 7.93 -8.79
CA TRP A 53 2.03 6.82 -9.24
C TRP A 53 1.39 5.90 -8.20
N LEU A 54 2.16 5.02 -7.56
CA LEU A 54 1.70 4.11 -6.49
C LEU A 54 2.09 4.62 -5.10
N LEU A 55 3.03 5.55 -4.99
CA LEU A 55 3.48 6.04 -3.68
C LEU A 55 2.43 6.88 -2.95
N TRP A 56 1.35 7.27 -3.64
CA TRP A 56 0.24 8.01 -3.05
C TRP A 56 -0.36 7.28 -1.86
N TYR A 57 -0.38 5.94 -1.86
CA TYR A 57 -0.94 5.17 -0.76
C TYR A 57 -0.04 5.16 0.48
N LEU A 58 1.29 5.14 0.32
CA LEU A 58 2.22 5.32 1.45
C LEU A 58 2.01 6.70 2.06
N PHE A 59 1.94 7.71 1.19
CA PHE A 59 1.69 9.10 1.59
C PHE A 59 0.33 9.25 2.30
N ALA A 60 -0.73 8.67 1.75
CA ALA A 60 -2.06 8.63 2.35
C ALA A 60 -2.06 7.93 3.71
N THR A 61 -1.34 6.82 3.84
CA THR A 61 -1.24 6.09 5.12
C THR A 61 -0.55 6.95 6.19
N VAL A 62 0.47 7.74 5.83
CA VAL A 62 1.07 8.73 6.75
C VAL A 62 0.01 9.76 7.17
N ALA A 63 -0.66 10.39 6.20
CA ALA A 63 -1.67 11.41 6.46
C ALA A 63 -2.80 10.89 7.35
N TRP A 64 -3.33 9.70 7.08
CA TRP A 64 -4.38 9.07 7.86
C TRP A 64 -3.95 8.74 9.29
N ASN A 65 -2.72 8.24 9.48
CA ASN A 65 -2.20 7.98 10.82
C ASN A 65 -1.99 9.28 11.61
N LEU A 66 -1.57 10.37 10.95
CA LEU A 66 -1.46 11.70 11.57
C LEU A 66 -2.83 12.32 11.88
N ALA A 67 -3.87 11.99 11.11
CA ALA A 67 -5.24 12.44 11.36
C ALA A 67 -5.92 11.68 12.51
N LEU A 68 -5.39 10.52 12.94
CA LEU A 68 -5.99 9.71 13.99
C LEU A 68 -6.33 10.46 15.28
N PRO A 69 -5.44 11.31 15.86
CA PRO A 69 -5.76 12.07 17.07
C PRO A 69 -7.03 12.93 16.95
N LEU A 70 -7.34 13.43 15.74
CA LEU A 70 -8.49 14.29 15.48
C LEU A 70 -9.80 13.51 15.39
N VAL A 71 -9.75 12.24 15.00
CA VAL A 71 -10.92 11.38 14.78
C VAL A 71 -11.14 10.36 15.89
N GLN A 72 -10.51 10.56 17.06
CA GLN A 72 -10.75 9.72 18.23
C GLN A 72 -12.13 9.99 18.82
N ALA A 73 -13.04 9.03 18.62
CA ALA A 73 -14.40 9.08 19.15
C ALA A 73 -14.64 7.93 20.15
N ARG A 74 -15.10 8.26 21.37
CA ARG A 74 -15.42 7.27 22.41
C ARG A 74 -16.81 6.63 22.20
N ASN A 75 -17.80 7.44 21.84
CA ASN A 75 -19.20 7.00 21.74
C ASN A 75 -19.57 6.53 20.33
N MET A 76 -20.52 5.59 20.21
CA MET A 76 -20.98 5.09 18.90
C MET A 76 -21.60 6.19 18.04
N LYS A 77 -22.38 7.11 18.64
CA LYS A 77 -22.93 8.28 17.94
C LYS A 77 -21.83 9.17 17.34
N ALA A 78 -20.77 9.41 18.10
CA ALA A 78 -19.64 10.21 17.64
C ALA A 78 -18.84 9.50 16.53
N LYS A 79 -18.66 8.18 16.62
CA LYS A 79 -18.04 7.38 15.54
C LYS A 79 -18.87 7.43 14.25
N ALA A 80 -20.19 7.30 14.36
CA ALA A 80 -21.09 7.41 13.21
C ALA A 80 -21.05 8.81 12.60
N ALA A 81 -21.07 9.86 13.41
CA ALA A 81 -20.92 11.24 12.94
C ALA A 81 -19.60 11.47 12.20
N MET A 82 -18.47 11.00 12.75
CA MET A 82 -17.15 11.10 12.09
C MET A 82 -17.09 10.33 10.77
N LEU A 83 -17.70 9.15 10.70
CA LEU A 83 -17.82 8.39 9.44
C LEU A 83 -18.67 9.14 8.42
N LEU A 84 -19.84 9.66 8.81
CA LEU A 84 -20.70 10.45 7.94
C LEU A 84 -19.96 11.68 7.41
N MET A 85 -19.24 12.40 8.26
CA MET A 85 -18.38 13.52 7.87
C MET A 85 -17.28 13.09 6.89
N ALA A 86 -16.65 11.93 7.09
CA ALA A 86 -15.64 11.41 6.18
C ALA A 86 -16.22 11.02 4.82
N PHE A 87 -17.41 10.40 4.78
CA PHE A 87 -18.12 10.11 3.53
C PHE A 87 -18.55 11.39 2.82
N ALA A 88 -19.08 12.38 3.56
CA ALA A 88 -19.43 13.68 3.00
C ALA A 88 -18.19 14.38 2.40
N ALA A 89 -17.06 14.41 3.12
CA ALA A 89 -15.80 14.95 2.61
C ALA A 89 -15.30 14.23 1.36
N ALA A 90 -15.41 12.89 1.33
CA ALA A 90 -15.05 12.07 0.17
C ALA A 90 -15.90 12.34 -1.08
N VAL A 91 -17.16 12.75 -0.92
CA VAL A 91 -18.02 13.21 -2.02
C VAL A 91 -17.70 14.68 -2.38
N MET A 92 -17.49 15.54 -1.38
CA MET A 92 -17.24 16.96 -1.62
C MET A 92 -15.90 17.24 -2.31
N ILE A 93 -14.87 16.44 -2.05
CA ILE A 93 -13.54 16.62 -2.68
C ILE A 93 -13.58 16.46 -4.21
N GLY A 94 -14.61 15.81 -4.76
CA GLY A 94 -14.79 15.70 -6.21
C GLY A 94 -15.10 17.03 -6.91
N TYR A 95 -15.58 18.04 -6.18
CA TYR A 95 -15.82 19.39 -6.74
C TYR A 95 -14.53 20.20 -6.88
N ASP A 96 -13.43 19.81 -6.24
CA ASP A 96 -12.17 20.53 -6.31
C ASP A 96 -11.33 20.04 -7.50
N ASN A 97 -11.21 20.88 -8.52
CA ASN A 97 -10.43 20.61 -9.73
C ASN A 97 -8.91 20.66 -9.52
N ARG A 98 -8.40 21.27 -8.43
CA ARG A 98 -6.96 21.41 -8.14
C ARG A 98 -6.43 20.33 -7.19
N ALA A 99 -7.31 19.73 -6.38
CA ALA A 99 -6.93 18.72 -5.37
C ALA A 99 -6.62 17.31 -5.92
N GLY A 100 -6.85 17.06 -7.21
CA GLY A 100 -6.72 15.72 -7.81
C GLY A 100 -5.30 15.15 -7.80
N TYR A 101 -4.33 15.92 -8.30
CA TYR A 101 -2.96 15.46 -8.46
C TYR A 101 -2.00 16.04 -7.42
N TYR A 102 -2.18 17.29 -7.02
CA TYR A 102 -1.37 17.93 -5.99
C TYR A 102 -1.55 17.21 -4.65
N LEU A 103 -0.45 16.69 -4.07
CA LEU A 103 -0.43 15.89 -2.84
C LEU A 103 -1.30 14.61 -2.86
N SER A 104 -1.88 14.22 -4.01
CA SER A 104 -2.90 13.18 -4.10
C SER A 104 -4.06 13.34 -3.09
N VAL A 105 -4.41 14.60 -2.75
CA VAL A 105 -5.40 14.90 -1.70
C VAL A 105 -6.74 14.28 -1.99
N SER A 106 -7.19 14.29 -3.25
CA SER A 106 -8.45 13.66 -3.65
C SER A 106 -8.53 12.19 -3.22
N ARG A 107 -7.47 11.40 -3.48
CA ARG A 107 -7.39 9.99 -3.06
C ARG A 107 -7.33 9.84 -1.54
N ILE A 108 -6.57 10.70 -0.86
CA ILE A 108 -6.44 10.65 0.61
C ILE A 108 -7.82 10.81 1.25
N VAL A 109 -8.59 11.80 0.82
CA VAL A 109 -9.90 12.11 1.38
C VAL A 109 -10.93 11.06 0.96
N GLU A 110 -10.91 10.62 -0.29
CA GLU A 110 -11.85 9.62 -0.81
C GLU A 110 -11.76 8.26 -0.12
N PHE A 111 -10.53 7.79 0.14
CA PHE A 111 -10.32 6.50 0.79
C PHE A 111 -10.31 6.58 2.33
N PHE A 112 -10.32 7.79 2.91
CA PHE A 112 -10.35 8.02 4.36
C PHE A 112 -11.53 7.35 5.09
N PRO A 113 -12.80 7.41 4.63
CA PRO A 113 -13.90 6.73 5.31
C PRO A 113 -13.64 5.23 5.48
N PHE A 114 -13.05 4.57 4.48
CA PHE A 114 -12.70 3.14 4.57
C PHE A 114 -11.60 2.86 5.59
N PHE A 115 -10.59 3.74 5.67
CA PHE A 115 -9.58 3.68 6.71
C PHE A 115 -10.20 3.85 8.10
N LEU A 116 -11.11 4.81 8.26
CA LEU A 116 -11.77 5.10 9.52
C LEU A 116 -12.68 3.95 9.98
N MET A 117 -13.41 3.31 9.05
CA MET A 117 -14.16 2.08 9.32
C MET A 117 -13.25 0.98 9.88
N GLY A 118 -12.06 0.82 9.30
CA GLY A 118 -11.04 -0.10 9.80
C GLY A 118 -10.60 0.24 11.22
N TYR A 119 -10.27 1.50 11.48
CA TYR A 119 -9.83 1.98 12.79
C TYR A 119 -10.89 1.77 13.89
N TYR A 120 -12.16 2.10 13.61
CA TYR A 120 -13.25 1.90 14.58
C TYR A 120 -13.61 0.43 14.78
N SER A 121 -13.42 -0.43 13.77
CA SER A 121 -13.63 -1.87 13.91
C SER A 121 -12.67 -2.52 14.90
N ARG A 122 -11.46 -1.96 15.08
CA ARG A 122 -10.48 -2.43 16.06
C ARG A 122 -11.00 -2.30 17.49
N GLY A 123 -11.57 -1.14 17.84
CA GLY A 123 -12.13 -0.88 19.17
C GLY A 123 -13.37 -1.74 19.45
N MET A 124 -14.07 -2.19 18.40
CA MET A 124 -15.15 -3.16 18.54
C MET A 124 -14.64 -4.56 18.90
N ARG A 125 -13.41 -4.95 18.57
CA ARG A 125 -12.93 -6.34 18.76
C ARG A 125 -12.93 -6.84 20.21
N GLU A 126 -12.82 -5.97 21.21
CA GLU A 126 -12.96 -6.34 22.64
C GLU A 126 -14.43 -6.50 23.06
N SER A 127 -15.31 -5.56 22.71
CA SER A 127 -16.75 -5.64 23.01
C SER A 127 -17.49 -6.68 22.15
N THR A 128 -16.93 -7.01 20.98
CA THR A 128 -17.55 -7.83 19.92
C THR A 128 -17.09 -9.28 19.99
N LYS A 129 -16.33 -9.74 20.99
CA LYS A 129 -16.21 -11.19 21.23
C LYS A 129 -17.59 -11.85 21.43
N ARG A 130 -18.59 -11.10 21.92
CA ARG A 130 -19.99 -11.54 22.03
C ARG A 130 -20.77 -11.42 20.71
N LEU A 131 -20.57 -10.37 19.91
CA LEU A 131 -21.25 -10.21 18.60
C LEU A 131 -20.63 -11.08 17.49
N ILE A 132 -19.32 -11.33 17.53
CA ILE A 132 -18.59 -12.19 16.58
C ILE A 132 -19.07 -13.64 16.70
N GLY A 133 -19.58 -14.08 17.86
CA GLY A 133 -20.28 -15.36 17.99
C GLY A 133 -21.55 -15.43 17.14
N ALA A 134 -22.30 -14.33 17.00
CA ALA A 134 -23.47 -14.24 16.12
C ALA A 134 -23.09 -14.08 14.64
N VAL A 135 -22.02 -13.33 14.33
CA VAL A 135 -21.48 -13.14 12.97
C VAL A 135 -20.67 -14.36 12.47
N GLN A 136 -20.34 -15.31 13.36
CA GLN A 136 -19.75 -16.60 13.01
C GLN A 136 -20.77 -17.62 12.50
N SER A 137 -22.08 -17.36 12.61
CA SER A 137 -23.08 -18.20 11.97
C SER A 137 -22.79 -18.26 10.47
N HIS A 138 -22.48 -19.46 9.98
CA HIS A 138 -22.19 -19.71 8.57
C HIS A 138 -23.30 -19.16 7.67
N ARG A 139 -24.55 -19.19 8.16
CA ARG A 139 -25.73 -18.64 7.48
C ARG A 139 -25.68 -17.13 7.30
N LEU A 140 -25.23 -16.36 8.30
CA LEU A 140 -25.12 -14.90 8.18
C LEU A 140 -24.02 -14.50 7.19
N LYS A 141 -22.91 -15.24 7.16
CA LYS A 141 -21.83 -15.00 6.19
C LYS A 141 -22.28 -15.27 4.76
N ILE A 142 -22.99 -16.39 4.53
CA ILE A 142 -23.56 -16.71 3.22
C ILE A 142 -24.58 -15.64 2.82
N PHE A 143 -25.49 -15.28 3.73
CA PHE A 143 -26.49 -14.24 3.46
C PHE A 143 -25.86 -12.90 3.13
N LEU A 144 -24.87 -12.46 3.91
CA LEU A 144 -24.15 -11.21 3.68
C LEU A 144 -23.38 -11.25 2.36
N ALA A 145 -22.69 -12.35 2.05
CA ALA A 145 -21.99 -12.51 0.80
C ALA A 145 -22.96 -12.46 -0.40
N ALA A 146 -24.08 -13.19 -0.33
CA ALA A 146 -25.11 -13.19 -1.36
C ALA A 146 -25.75 -11.81 -1.54
N PHE A 147 -26.07 -11.12 -0.44
CA PHE A 147 -26.61 -9.76 -0.47
C PHE A 147 -25.63 -8.77 -1.09
N CYS A 148 -24.35 -8.81 -0.68
CA CYS A 148 -23.33 -7.95 -1.26
C CYS A 148 -23.13 -8.24 -2.75
N THR A 149 -23.10 -9.51 -3.17
CA THR A 149 -23.00 -9.89 -4.58
C THR A 149 -24.19 -9.37 -5.38
N LEU A 150 -25.41 -9.58 -4.89
CA LEU A 150 -26.63 -9.09 -5.55
C LEU A 150 -26.62 -7.57 -5.69
N PHE A 151 -26.23 -6.85 -4.62
CA PHE A 151 -26.12 -5.40 -4.65
C PHE A 151 -25.09 -4.91 -5.67
N ILE A 152 -23.92 -5.57 -5.74
CA ILE A 152 -22.88 -5.24 -6.73
C ILE A 152 -23.41 -5.48 -8.15
N CYS A 153 -24.05 -6.62 -8.41
CA CYS A 153 -24.63 -6.92 -9.73
C CYS A 153 -25.69 -5.88 -10.13
N LEU A 154 -26.58 -5.51 -9.21
CA LEU A 154 -27.60 -4.49 -9.45
C LEU A 154 -26.97 -3.13 -9.74
N ALA A 155 -25.99 -2.71 -8.92
CA ALA A 155 -25.32 -1.43 -9.11
C ALA A 155 -24.57 -1.36 -10.44
N VAL A 156 -23.87 -2.44 -10.83
CA VAL A 156 -23.22 -2.52 -12.15
C VAL A 156 -24.26 -2.49 -13.26
N GLY A 157 -25.37 -3.23 -13.14
CA GLY A 157 -26.46 -3.21 -14.12
C GLY A 157 -27.07 -1.82 -14.32
N VAL A 158 -27.30 -1.08 -13.23
CA VAL A 158 -27.79 0.31 -13.29
C VAL A 158 -26.76 1.25 -13.92
N ILE A 159 -25.47 1.08 -13.64
CA ILE A 159 -24.43 1.91 -14.27
C ILE A 159 -24.37 1.62 -15.77
N SER A 160 -24.31 0.34 -16.16
CA SER A 160 -24.25 -0.08 -17.55
C SER A 160 -25.49 0.26 -18.36
N SER A 161 -26.64 0.50 -17.72
CA SER A 161 -27.86 0.92 -18.42
C SER A 161 -27.95 2.43 -18.65
N ASN A 162 -27.24 3.23 -17.86
CA ASN A 162 -27.28 4.69 -17.92
C ASN A 162 -26.05 5.30 -18.60
N GLU A 163 -24.93 4.57 -18.62
CA GLU A 163 -23.66 5.01 -19.17
C GLU A 163 -23.19 4.02 -20.22
N GLU A 164 -22.80 4.53 -21.40
CA GLU A 164 -22.35 3.70 -22.52
C GLU A 164 -21.01 3.00 -22.22
N ASP A 165 -20.14 3.62 -21.40
CA ASP A 165 -18.83 3.09 -21.04
C ASP A 165 -18.48 3.27 -19.56
N ILE A 166 -18.04 2.18 -18.91
CA ILE A 166 -17.48 2.25 -17.55
C ILE A 166 -16.04 2.75 -17.62
N ARG A 167 -15.85 4.05 -17.39
CA ARG A 167 -14.52 4.65 -17.40
C ARG A 167 -13.73 4.28 -16.15
N SER A 168 -12.51 3.79 -16.35
CA SER A 168 -11.60 3.44 -15.25
C SER A 168 -11.29 4.61 -14.30
N VAL A 169 -11.41 5.84 -14.80
CA VAL A 169 -11.22 7.11 -14.08
C VAL A 169 -12.11 7.19 -12.82
N TRP A 170 -13.32 6.64 -12.86
CA TRP A 170 -14.26 6.66 -11.74
C TRP A 170 -13.79 5.85 -10.52
N LEU A 171 -12.87 4.90 -10.72
CA LEU A 171 -12.38 4.00 -9.68
C LEU A 171 -11.02 4.42 -9.09
N TYR A 172 -10.28 5.30 -9.78
CA TYR A 172 -8.95 5.75 -9.34
C TYR A 172 -8.99 6.78 -8.22
N GLY A 173 -10.14 7.42 -8.04
CA GLY A 173 -10.37 8.39 -6.98
C GLY A 173 -9.47 9.62 -7.02
N SER A 174 -9.06 10.01 -8.23
CA SER A 174 -8.09 11.07 -8.45
C SER A 174 -8.53 12.18 -9.37
N SER A 175 -9.71 12.02 -9.96
CA SER A 175 -10.27 12.98 -10.89
C SER A 175 -11.46 13.67 -10.24
N SER A 176 -11.51 14.98 -10.42
CA SER A 176 -12.68 15.79 -10.10
C SER A 176 -13.85 15.43 -11.02
N TYR A 177 -15.05 15.89 -10.66
CA TYR A 177 -16.27 15.67 -11.43
C TYR A 177 -16.18 16.25 -12.84
N ASP A 178 -15.55 17.41 -12.97
CA ASP A 178 -15.35 18.11 -14.24
C ASP A 178 -14.40 17.33 -15.16
N ASN A 179 -13.27 16.86 -14.63
CA ASN A 179 -12.27 16.13 -15.41
C ASN A 179 -12.64 14.66 -15.69
N GLY A 180 -13.45 14.05 -14.82
CA GLY A 180 -13.88 12.65 -14.96
C GLY A 180 -15.25 12.49 -15.60
N ASP A 181 -15.93 13.62 -15.89
CA ASP A 181 -17.24 13.70 -16.51
C ASP A 181 -18.28 12.79 -15.80
N TYR A 182 -18.33 12.94 -14.46
CA TYR A 182 -19.24 12.18 -13.60
C TYR A 182 -19.67 13.01 -12.40
N GLY A 183 -20.87 12.77 -11.89
CA GLY A 183 -21.41 13.50 -10.75
C GLY A 183 -21.19 12.82 -9.39
N TRP A 184 -21.53 13.55 -8.32
CA TRP A 184 -21.53 13.05 -6.94
C TRP A 184 -22.37 11.79 -6.74
N ARG A 185 -23.43 11.61 -7.54
CA ARG A 185 -24.31 10.43 -7.52
C ARG A 185 -23.55 9.17 -7.88
N LEU A 186 -22.87 9.19 -9.04
CA LEU A 186 -22.08 8.04 -9.51
C LEU A 186 -20.96 7.72 -8.54
N ARG A 187 -20.26 8.73 -8.03
CA ARG A 187 -19.24 8.54 -6.99
C ARG A 187 -19.78 7.91 -5.71
N SER A 188 -20.95 8.34 -5.26
CA SER A 188 -21.61 7.75 -4.08
C SER A 188 -21.97 6.28 -4.32
N VAL A 189 -22.45 5.93 -5.53
CA VAL A 189 -22.69 4.55 -5.93
C VAL A 189 -21.39 3.75 -5.94
N CYS A 190 -20.30 4.29 -6.52
CA CYS A 190 -18.98 3.63 -6.50
C CYS A 190 -18.49 3.39 -5.07
N MET A 191 -18.67 4.35 -4.15
CA MET A 191 -18.32 4.18 -2.74
C MET A 191 -19.21 3.13 -2.04
N ALA A 192 -20.50 3.08 -2.36
CA ALA A 192 -21.42 2.05 -1.84
C ALA A 192 -21.02 0.66 -2.35
N VAL A 193 -20.70 0.52 -3.63
CA VAL A 193 -20.18 -0.71 -4.25
C VAL A 193 -18.85 -1.12 -3.61
N ALA A 194 -17.93 -0.18 -3.38
CA ALA A 194 -16.67 -0.45 -2.69
C ALA A 194 -16.88 -0.91 -1.24
N THR A 195 -17.89 -0.37 -0.55
CA THR A 195 -18.29 -0.80 0.80
C THR A 195 -18.91 -2.20 0.78
N ALA A 196 -19.75 -2.51 -0.21
CA ALA A 196 -20.32 -3.84 -0.41
C ALA A 196 -19.22 -4.87 -0.72
N TRP A 197 -18.25 -4.54 -1.57
CA TRP A 197 -17.07 -5.36 -1.82
C TRP A 197 -16.27 -5.61 -0.55
N LEU A 198 -16.06 -4.58 0.28
CA LEU A 198 -15.40 -4.75 1.57
C LEU A 198 -16.18 -5.71 2.47
N GLY A 199 -17.50 -5.58 2.56
CA GLY A 199 -18.37 -6.49 3.31
C GLY A 199 -18.30 -7.93 2.81
N PHE A 200 -18.36 -8.12 1.48
CA PHE A 200 -18.22 -9.42 0.82
C PHE A 200 -16.89 -10.09 1.20
N PHE A 201 -15.77 -9.38 1.05
CA PHE A 201 -14.46 -9.93 1.40
C PHE A 201 -14.36 -10.29 2.88
N LEU A 202 -14.91 -9.46 3.78
CA LEU A 202 -14.93 -9.78 5.21
C LEU A 202 -15.80 -11.00 5.54
N ALA A 203 -16.84 -11.27 4.77
CA ALA A 203 -17.70 -12.45 4.92
C ALA A 203 -17.04 -13.73 4.41
N VAL A 204 -16.36 -13.65 3.26
CA VAL A 204 -15.78 -14.80 2.53
C VAL A 204 -14.38 -15.18 3.02
N ILE A 205 -13.57 -14.23 3.48
CA ILE A 205 -12.18 -14.50 3.86
C ILE A 205 -12.14 -15.53 5.02
N PRO A 206 -11.36 -16.62 4.87
CA PRO A 206 -11.26 -17.64 5.90
C PRO A 206 -10.65 -17.08 7.18
N VAL A 207 -11.26 -17.40 8.31
CA VAL A 207 -10.76 -17.02 9.65
C VAL A 207 -9.51 -17.84 10.02
N LYS A 208 -9.36 -19.03 9.42
CA LYS A 208 -8.21 -19.92 9.65
C LYS A 208 -7.01 -19.45 8.83
N ARG A 209 -5.82 -19.57 9.42
CA ARG A 209 -4.57 -19.25 8.71
C ARG A 209 -4.36 -20.22 7.56
N VAL A 210 -4.29 -19.69 6.35
CA VAL A 210 -3.83 -20.44 5.17
C VAL A 210 -2.32 -20.18 5.04
N PRO A 211 -1.46 -21.19 5.22
CA PRO A 211 -0.02 -20.97 5.43
C PRO A 211 0.66 -20.30 4.23
N PHE A 212 0.33 -20.71 3.00
CA PHE A 212 0.90 -20.12 1.79
C PHE A 212 0.51 -18.64 1.61
N LEU A 213 -0.79 -18.33 1.69
CA LEU A 213 -1.27 -16.95 1.58
C LEU A 213 -0.73 -16.06 2.71
N SER A 214 -0.61 -16.61 3.92
CA SER A 214 -0.09 -15.87 5.07
C SER A 214 1.40 -15.54 4.90
N ALA A 215 2.18 -16.47 4.36
CA ALA A 215 3.59 -16.26 4.06
C ALA A 215 3.80 -15.22 2.95
N ALA A 216 3.01 -15.29 1.87
CA ALA A 216 3.04 -14.26 0.82
C ALA A 216 2.59 -12.88 1.35
N GLY A 217 1.56 -12.86 2.20
CA GLY A 217 1.04 -11.65 2.84
C GLY A 217 2.06 -10.90 3.70
N ALA A 218 2.99 -11.62 4.34
CA ALA A 218 4.04 -11.04 5.17
C ALA A 218 5.01 -10.14 4.39
N HIS A 219 5.11 -10.34 3.07
CA HIS A 219 6.07 -9.70 2.18
C HIS A 219 5.44 -8.66 1.24
N THR A 220 4.19 -8.29 1.51
CA THR A 220 3.37 -7.41 0.66
C THR A 220 3.97 -6.03 0.43
N MET A 221 4.65 -5.43 1.41
CA MET A 221 5.26 -4.10 1.25
C MET A 221 6.36 -4.10 0.18
N THR A 222 7.22 -5.12 0.17
CA THR A 222 8.31 -5.25 -0.81
C THR A 222 7.76 -5.45 -2.21
N VAL A 223 6.77 -6.36 -2.35
CA VAL A 223 6.09 -6.60 -3.63
C VAL A 223 5.42 -5.32 -4.10
N TYR A 224 4.73 -4.62 -3.21
CA TYR A 224 4.07 -3.35 -3.48
C TYR A 224 5.03 -2.26 -4.00
N LEU A 225 6.23 -2.14 -3.43
CA LEU A 225 7.16 -1.10 -3.86
C LEU A 225 7.97 -1.48 -5.09
N LEU A 226 8.26 -2.77 -5.30
CA LEU A 226 9.09 -3.22 -6.42
C LEU A 226 8.32 -3.53 -7.69
N HIS A 227 7.08 -4.04 -7.61
CA HIS A 227 6.34 -4.44 -8.82
C HIS A 227 6.15 -3.27 -9.81
N GLY A 228 6.04 -2.04 -9.29
CA GLY A 228 5.79 -0.88 -10.12
C GLY A 228 6.92 -0.58 -11.11
N PHE A 229 8.18 -0.89 -10.79
CA PHE A 229 9.30 -0.74 -11.73
C PHE A 229 9.11 -1.65 -12.95
N PHE A 230 8.77 -2.92 -12.73
CA PHE A 230 8.54 -3.89 -13.80
C PHE A 230 7.32 -3.53 -14.64
N ILE A 231 6.20 -3.16 -14.01
CA ILE A 231 4.99 -2.80 -14.75
C ILE A 231 5.21 -1.54 -15.59
N ARG A 232 5.98 -0.56 -15.09
CA ARG A 232 6.36 0.62 -15.87
C ARG A 232 7.23 0.26 -17.06
N LEU A 233 8.21 -0.63 -16.88
CA LEU A 233 9.05 -1.12 -17.98
C LEU A 233 8.24 -1.83 -19.06
N LEU A 234 7.42 -2.81 -18.66
CA LEU A 234 6.60 -3.60 -19.57
C LEU A 234 5.59 -2.75 -20.34
N LYS A 235 5.08 -1.69 -19.71
CA LYS A 235 4.20 -0.72 -20.36
C LYS A 235 4.94 0.11 -21.41
N GLU A 236 6.15 0.58 -21.10
CA GLU A 236 6.97 1.38 -22.02
C GLU A 236 7.36 0.55 -23.25
N GLU A 237 7.77 -0.71 -23.04
CA GLU A 237 8.11 -1.67 -24.10
C GLU A 237 6.91 -2.20 -24.90
N ARG A 238 5.70 -1.76 -24.53
CA ARG A 238 4.42 -2.24 -25.07
C ARG A 238 4.34 -3.77 -25.11
N PHE A 239 4.89 -4.43 -24.09
CA PHE A 239 5.08 -5.88 -24.07
C PHE A 239 3.76 -6.64 -24.25
N PHE A 240 2.70 -6.20 -23.56
CA PHE A 240 1.41 -6.85 -23.61
C PHE A 240 0.70 -6.69 -24.97
N SER A 241 0.91 -5.59 -25.70
CA SER A 241 0.26 -5.39 -27.00
C SER A 241 0.89 -6.22 -28.12
N LYS A 242 2.06 -6.82 -27.88
CA LYS A 242 2.74 -7.72 -28.83
C LYS A 242 2.27 -9.17 -28.71
N MET A 243 1.43 -9.48 -27.72
CA MET A 243 0.98 -10.84 -27.42
C MET A 243 -0.41 -11.10 -28.01
N GLU A 244 -0.63 -12.31 -28.51
CA GLU A 244 -1.95 -12.75 -29.03
C GLU A 244 -3.04 -12.68 -27.96
N ASN A 245 -2.71 -13.07 -26.72
CA ASN A 245 -3.61 -12.98 -25.58
C ASN A 245 -3.02 -12.10 -24.47
N PRO A 246 -3.24 -10.77 -24.53
CA PRO A 246 -2.64 -9.82 -23.58
C PRO A 246 -3.10 -10.05 -22.13
N VAL A 247 -4.34 -10.52 -21.94
CA VAL A 247 -4.93 -10.75 -20.61
C VAL A 247 -4.27 -11.94 -19.94
N MET A 248 -4.11 -13.06 -20.64
CA MET A 248 -3.44 -14.24 -20.11
C MET A 248 -1.96 -13.95 -19.81
N ALA A 249 -1.28 -13.24 -20.72
CA ALA A 249 0.10 -12.80 -20.49
C ALA A 249 0.21 -11.91 -19.23
N ALA A 250 -0.68 -10.94 -19.05
CA ALA A 250 -0.70 -10.07 -17.87
C ALA A 250 -0.93 -10.87 -16.57
N PHE A 251 -1.82 -11.86 -16.59
CA PHE A 251 -2.07 -12.73 -15.45
C PHE A 251 -0.82 -13.55 -15.08
N LEU A 252 -0.22 -14.24 -16.06
CA LEU A 252 0.97 -15.06 -15.83
C LEU A 252 2.17 -14.23 -15.36
N VAL A 253 2.41 -13.07 -15.97
CA VAL A 253 3.47 -12.14 -15.55
C VAL A 253 3.23 -11.66 -14.12
N THR A 254 1.99 -11.34 -13.76
CA THR A 254 1.65 -10.90 -12.39
C THR A 254 1.91 -12.02 -11.38
N CYS A 255 1.49 -13.25 -11.66
CA CYS A 255 1.75 -14.40 -10.80
C CYS A 255 3.26 -14.66 -10.65
N ALA A 256 4.01 -14.65 -11.75
CA ALA A 256 5.46 -14.83 -11.73
C ALA A 256 6.15 -13.72 -10.93
N LEU A 257 5.74 -12.46 -11.15
CA LEU A 257 6.30 -11.30 -10.45
C LEU A 257 6.05 -11.38 -8.94
N ILE A 258 4.85 -11.76 -8.52
CA ILE A 258 4.53 -11.95 -7.09
C ILE A 258 5.40 -13.07 -6.51
N ALA A 259 5.53 -14.21 -7.21
CA ALA A 259 6.33 -15.34 -6.72
C ALA A 259 7.82 -14.98 -6.58
N VAL A 260 8.39 -14.33 -7.60
CA VAL A 260 9.79 -13.88 -7.60
C VAL A 260 10.02 -12.83 -6.53
N LEU A 261 9.22 -11.76 -6.50
CA LEU A 261 9.41 -10.67 -5.54
C LEU A 261 9.16 -11.11 -4.10
N SER A 262 8.31 -12.11 -3.86
CA SER A 262 8.10 -12.70 -2.53
C SER A 262 9.25 -13.61 -2.08
N ALA A 263 10.22 -13.91 -2.94
CA ALA A 263 11.34 -14.77 -2.60
C ALA A 263 12.21 -14.14 -1.49
N LYS A 264 12.55 -14.96 -0.48
CA LYS A 264 13.42 -14.59 0.66
C LYS A 264 14.71 -13.82 0.28
N PRO A 265 15.46 -14.16 -0.79
CA PRO A 265 16.66 -13.40 -1.15
C PRO A 265 16.35 -11.94 -1.50
N ILE A 266 15.31 -11.69 -2.30
CA ILE A 266 14.88 -10.34 -2.68
C ILE A 266 14.41 -9.57 -1.44
N GLN A 267 13.64 -10.23 -0.57
CA GLN A 267 13.18 -9.64 0.69
C GLN A 267 14.33 -9.23 1.61
N LYS A 268 15.38 -10.04 1.71
CA LYS A 268 16.58 -9.70 2.50
C LYS A 268 17.39 -8.57 1.87
N LEU A 269 17.49 -8.54 0.54
CA LEU A 269 18.20 -7.50 -0.20
C LEU A 269 17.54 -6.13 -0.03
N PHE A 270 16.20 -6.07 -0.12
CA PHE A 270 15.46 -4.82 -0.05
C PHE A 270 14.98 -4.43 1.36
N GLY A 271 15.03 -5.35 2.34
CA GLY A 271 14.71 -5.09 3.75
C GLY A 271 15.25 -3.76 4.30
N PRO A 272 16.54 -3.45 4.14
CA PRO A 272 17.14 -2.20 4.63
C PRO A 272 16.45 -0.92 4.15
N PHE A 273 15.83 -0.93 2.97
CA PHE A 273 15.15 0.22 2.38
C PHE A 273 13.67 0.32 2.82
N LEU A 274 13.10 -0.76 3.34
CA LEU A 274 11.68 -0.85 3.69
C LEU A 274 11.41 -0.36 5.12
N SER A 275 12.41 -0.43 6.00
CA SER A 275 12.30 0.11 7.35
C SER A 275 13.62 0.69 7.85
N LEU A 276 13.53 1.82 8.54
CA LEU A 276 14.68 2.49 9.12
C LEU A 276 15.44 1.60 10.11
N GLU A 277 14.72 0.72 10.83
CA GLU A 277 15.31 -0.21 11.79
C GLU A 277 16.16 -1.28 11.10
N GLU A 278 15.68 -1.86 10.00
CA GLU A 278 16.45 -2.81 9.20
C GLU A 278 17.63 -2.12 8.49
N GLY A 279 17.43 -0.90 8.01
CA GLY A 279 18.51 -0.06 7.47
C GLY A 279 19.63 0.16 8.49
N ARG A 280 19.28 0.53 9.74
CA ARG A 280 20.26 0.67 10.83
C ARG A 280 20.96 -0.63 11.16
N ARG A 281 20.24 -1.75 11.22
CA ARG A 281 20.83 -3.08 11.48
C ARG A 281 21.80 -3.49 10.38
N ALA A 282 21.46 -3.26 9.11
CA ALA A 282 22.34 -3.54 7.97
C ALA A 282 23.61 -2.69 8.03
N LEU A 283 23.47 -1.38 8.29
CA LEU A 283 24.60 -0.47 8.45
C LEU A 283 25.51 -0.89 9.61
N GLY A 284 24.94 -1.36 10.71
CA GLY A 284 25.67 -1.91 11.85
C GLY A 284 26.51 -3.14 11.49
N ARG A 285 25.95 -4.07 10.71
CA ARG A 285 26.70 -5.25 10.21
C ARG A 285 27.84 -4.87 9.28
N LEU A 286 27.62 -3.90 8.37
CA LEU A 286 28.66 -3.40 7.47
C LEU A 286 29.80 -2.71 8.25
N ARG A 287 29.47 -1.93 9.27
CA ARG A 287 30.47 -1.31 10.15
C ARG A 287 31.26 -2.35 10.95
N ALA A 288 30.59 -3.38 11.46
CA ALA A 288 31.24 -4.48 12.17
C ALA A 288 32.21 -5.27 11.27
N ALA A 289 31.77 -5.65 10.06
CA ALA A 289 32.62 -6.33 9.08
C ALA A 289 33.81 -5.46 8.64
N GLY A 290 33.60 -4.15 8.45
CA GLY A 290 34.67 -3.21 8.15
C GLY A 290 35.67 -3.06 9.30
N ALA A 291 35.21 -3.08 10.55
CA ALA A 291 36.09 -3.04 11.73
C ALA A 291 36.90 -4.34 11.89
N GLU A 292 36.30 -5.50 11.62
CA GLU A 292 36.97 -6.79 11.62
C GLU A 292 38.05 -6.87 10.53
N SER A 293 37.73 -6.44 9.31
CA SER A 293 38.70 -6.33 8.20
C SER A 293 39.89 -5.43 8.55
N ARG A 294 39.65 -4.27 9.17
CA ARG A 294 40.74 -3.39 9.65
C ARG A 294 41.62 -4.06 10.72
N ARG A 295 41.01 -4.77 11.68
CA ARG A 295 41.78 -5.53 12.69
C ARG A 295 42.63 -6.62 12.06
N CYS A 296 42.10 -7.38 11.10
CA CYS A 296 42.86 -8.40 10.36
C CYS A 296 44.03 -7.78 9.59
N MET A 297 43.82 -6.61 8.96
CA MET A 297 44.87 -5.90 8.24
C MET A 297 45.97 -5.38 9.18
N GLU A 298 45.61 -4.79 10.33
CA GLU A 298 46.59 -4.39 11.35
C GLU A 298 47.37 -5.59 11.90
N TYR A 299 46.71 -6.73 12.11
CA TYR A 299 47.36 -7.96 12.58
C TYR A 299 48.35 -8.50 11.54
N ALA A 300 47.97 -8.50 10.25
CA ALA A 300 48.83 -8.87 9.15
C ALA A 300 50.06 -7.94 9.02
N VAL A 301 49.87 -6.62 9.17
CA VAL A 301 50.96 -5.63 9.18
C VAL A 301 51.91 -5.88 10.36
N ARG A 302 51.38 -6.13 11.57
CA ARG A 302 52.20 -6.44 12.76
C ARG A 302 52.98 -7.75 12.60
N LEU A 303 52.38 -8.77 12.01
CA LEU A 303 53.05 -10.04 11.69
C LEU A 303 54.17 -9.81 10.68
N ARG A 304 53.92 -9.07 9.60
CA ARG A 304 54.94 -8.74 8.59
C ARG A 304 56.12 -7.95 9.19
N ALA A 305 55.84 -7.00 10.08
CA ALA A 305 56.87 -6.26 10.81
C ALA A 305 57.71 -7.18 11.72
N ARG A 306 57.10 -8.13 12.43
CA ARG A 306 57.84 -9.13 13.23
C ARG A 306 58.71 -10.05 12.38
N TRP A 307 58.21 -10.49 11.23
CA TRP A 307 58.98 -11.31 10.30
C TRP A 307 60.18 -10.56 9.71
N SER A 308 60.02 -9.28 9.35
CA SER A 308 61.13 -8.45 8.86
C SER A 308 62.25 -8.22 9.89
N ARG A 309 61.91 -8.22 11.20
CA ARG A 309 62.90 -8.10 12.28
C ARG A 309 63.65 -9.40 12.58
N ARG A 310 63.07 -10.57 12.26
CA ARG A 310 63.71 -11.88 12.44
C ARG A 310 64.59 -12.30 11.24
N GLY A 311 64.45 -11.64 10.10
CA GLY A 311 65.17 -11.95 8.86
C GLY A 311 66.40 -11.08 8.55
N ARG A 312 66.90 -10.27 9.50
CA ARG A 312 68.19 -9.59 9.32
C ARG A 312 69.31 -10.49 9.90
N PRO A 313 70.14 -11.14 9.07
CA PRO A 313 71.38 -11.74 9.55
C PRO A 313 72.30 -10.60 10.00
N GLY A 314 72.82 -10.72 11.22
CA GLY A 314 73.99 -9.97 11.67
C GLY A 314 75.26 -10.59 11.12
#